data_AF-A0A1F8NQS6-F1
#
_entry.id   AF-A0A1F8NQS6-F1
#
_cell.length_a   1.000
_cell.length_b   1.000
_cell.length_c   1.000
_cell.angle_alpha   90.00
_cell.angle_beta   90.00
_cell.angle_gamma   90.00
#
_symmetry.space_group_name_H-M   'P 1'
#
loop_
_entity.id
_entity.type
_entity.pdbx_description
1 polymer ?
#
loop_
_entity_poly.entity_id
_entity_poly.type
_entity_poly.pdbx_seq_one_letter_code
_entity_poly.pdbx_strand_id
1 'polypeptide(L)' 'MHSAGLREALQLSDALGILPAEVVLFLIQPRQTGWDAGLSEDVHACLEPVCQAVRSELSSGGPPPEDEGSPRWRTS' A
#
# COMPACT_ATOMS: atom_id res chain seq x y z
N MET A 1 -4.55 11.21 17.75
CA MET A 1 -5.76 11.20 16.89
C MET A 1 -5.31 11.50 15.47
N HIS A 2 -5.35 10.50 14.59
CA HIS A 2 -5.12 10.65 13.15
C HIS A 2 -6.50 10.69 12.48
N SER A 3 -7.07 11.88 12.31
CA SER A 3 -8.48 12.05 11.93
C SER A 3 -8.77 11.95 10.44
N ALA A 4 -7.73 11.89 9.59
CA ALA A 4 -7.89 11.47 8.21
C ALA A 4 -7.43 10.02 8.10
N GLY A 5 -8.36 9.12 7.78
CA GLY A 5 -8.01 7.76 7.38
C GLY A 5 -7.32 7.79 6.02
N LEU A 6 -6.78 6.63 5.62
CA LEU A 6 -6.13 6.48 4.32
C LEU A 6 -7.03 6.94 3.17
N ARG A 7 -8.34 6.63 3.24
CA ARG A 7 -9.32 7.04 2.23
C ARG A 7 -9.42 8.55 2.11
N GLU A 8 -9.56 9.26 3.23
CA GLU A 8 -9.65 10.72 3.24
C GLU A 8 -8.39 11.38 2.70
N ALA A 9 -7.21 10.83 3.03
CA ALA A 9 -5.93 11.32 2.52
C ALA A 9 -5.84 11.15 0.99
N LEU A 10 -6.25 10.00 0.46
CA LEU A 10 -6.26 9.74 -0.99
C LEU A 10 -7.24 10.64 -1.73
N GLN A 11 -8.45 10.84 -1.18
CA GLN A 11 -9.46 11.73 -1.75
C GLN A 11 -9.00 13.19 -1.77
N LEU A 12 -8.33 13.63 -0.70
CA LEU A 12 -7.78 14.98 -0.63
C LEU A 12 -6.62 15.17 -1.61
N SER A 13 -5.69 14.22 -1.73
CA SER A 13 -4.57 14.34 -2.66
C SER A 13 -5.03 14.34 -4.12
N ASP A 14 -6.08 13.57 -4.45
CA ASP A 14 -6.72 13.60 -5.77
C ASP A 14 -7.34 14.96 -6.05
N ALA A 15 -8.14 15.49 -5.11
CA ALA A 15 -8.76 16.81 -5.24
C ALA A 15 -7.75 17.96 -5.38
N LEU A 16 -6.56 17.80 -4.79
CA LEU A 16 -5.46 18.76 -4.88
C LEU A 16 -4.56 18.54 -6.11
N GLY A 17 -4.78 17.49 -6.90
CA GLY A 17 -3.95 17.15 -8.07
C GLY A 17 -2.52 16.72 -7.70
N ILE A 18 -2.31 16.25 -6.47
CA ILE A 18 -1.00 15.79 -5.95
C ILE A 18 -0.99 14.29 -5.66
N LEU A 19 -2.03 13.55 -6.06
CA LEU A 19 -2.07 12.10 -5.93
C LEU A 19 -0.94 11.49 -6.78
N PRO A 20 -0.10 10.60 -6.21
CA PRO A 20 0.89 9.87 -6.98
C PRO A 20 0.23 9.05 -8.10
N ALA A 21 0.95 8.84 -9.21
CA ALA A 21 0.47 8.01 -10.31
C ALA A 21 0.18 6.55 -9.89
N GLU A 22 0.87 6.08 -8.85
CA GLU A 22 0.72 4.73 -8.32
C GLU A 22 0.83 4.73 -6.79
N VAL A 23 -0.07 3.97 -6.15
CA VAL A 23 -0.06 3.73 -4.70
C VAL A 23 -0.20 2.23 -4.47
N VAL A 24 0.85 1.63 -3.90
CA VAL A 24 0.89 0.20 -3.56
C VAL A 24 0.71 0.03 -2.06
N LEU A 25 -0.25 -0.83 -1.64
CA LEU A 25 -0.54 -1.08 -0.24
C LEU A 25 -0.11 -2.50 0.17
N PHE A 26 0.78 -2.59 1.14
CA PHE A 26 1.16 -3.86 1.78
C PHE A 26 0.45 -3.98 3.11
N LEU A 27 -0.59 -4.80 3.18
CA LEU A 27 -1.43 -4.95 4.37
C LEU A 27 -1.15 -6.30 5.05
N ILE A 28 -0.97 -6.27 6.37
CA ILE A 28 -0.87 -7.46 7.21
C ILE A 28 -2.14 -7.57 8.05
N GLN A 29 -2.81 -8.71 7.99
CA GLN A 29 -3.99 -8.98 8.81
C GLN A 29 -3.56 -9.34 10.24
N PRO A 30 -3.94 -8.56 11.26
CA PRO A 30 -3.69 -8.94 12.65
C PRO A 30 -4.61 -10.08 13.08
N ARG A 31 -4.12 -10.94 13.96
CA ARG A 31 -4.92 -11.97 14.64
C ARG A 31 -5.82 -11.38 15.74
N GLN A 32 -5.31 -10.38 16.46
CA GLN A 32 -6.05 -9.63 17.47
C GLN A 32 -5.54 -8.19 17.49
N THR A 33 -6.43 -7.24 17.77
CA THR A 33 -6.07 -5.86 18.09
C THR A 33 -6.41 -5.62 19.56
N GLY A 34 -5.48 -5.04 20.30
CA GLY A 34 -5.58 -4.86 21.75
C GLY A 34 -4.63 -3.80 22.26
N TRP A 35 -4.63 -3.59 23.57
CA TRP A 35 -3.76 -2.62 24.24
C TRP A 35 -2.40 -3.21 24.64
N ASP A 36 -2.20 -4.51 24.41
CA ASP A 36 -0.96 -5.20 24.72
C ASP A 36 0.19 -4.70 23.84
N ALA A 37 1.38 -4.61 24.42
CA ALA A 37 2.56 -4.12 23.73
C ALA A 37 3.17 -5.23 22.86
N GLY A 38 3.42 -4.92 21.60
CA GLY A 38 4.16 -5.77 20.67
C GLY A 38 3.31 -6.39 19.56
N LEU A 39 3.98 -7.12 18.67
CA LEU A 39 3.35 -7.85 17.58
C LEU A 39 3.11 -9.30 18.02
N SER A 40 2.01 -9.91 17.56
CA SER A 40 1.87 -11.36 17.67
C SER A 40 2.93 -12.07 16.82
N GLU A 41 3.25 -13.33 17.17
CA GLU A 41 4.17 -14.16 16.38
C GLU A 41 3.76 -14.22 14.90
N ASP A 42 2.45 -14.37 14.65
CA ASP A 42 1.88 -14.41 13.30
C ASP A 42 2.18 -13.14 12.49
N VAL A 43 2.03 -11.95 13.09
CA VAL A 43 2.30 -10.66 12.42
C VAL A 43 3.80 -10.43 12.29
N HIS A 44 4.58 -10.84 13.29
CA HIS A 44 6.04 -10.74 13.25
C HIS A 44 6.64 -11.60 12.13
N ALA A 45 6.10 -12.80 11.89
CA ALA A 45 6.51 -13.67 10.79
C ALA A 45 6.25 -13.06 9.39
N CYS A 46 5.29 -12.13 9.28
CA CYS A 46 5.01 -11.43 8.03
C CYS A 46 6.00 -10.29 7.72
N LEU A 47 6.82 -9.85 8.68
CA LEU A 47 7.68 -8.67 8.48
C LEU A 47 8.73 -8.88 7.38
N GLU A 48 9.47 -9.98 7.43
CA GLU A 48 10.50 -10.27 6.42
C GLU A 48 9.94 -10.37 4.99
N PRO A 49 8.89 -11.17 4.70
CA PRO A 49 8.34 -11.24 3.35
C PRO A 49 7.75 -9.92 2.87
N VAL A 50 7.13 -9.11 3.76
CA VAL A 50 6.62 -7.79 3.38
C VAL A 50 7.77 -6.83 3.09
N CYS A 51 8.83 -6.81 3.90
CA CYS A 51 10.03 -6.02 3.64
C CYS A 51 10.66 -6.38 2.28
N GLN A 52 10.72 -7.67 1.94
CA GLN A 52 11.21 -8.12 0.64
C GLN A 52 10.31 -7.66 -0.49
N ALA A 53 8.99 -7.75 -0.34
CA ALA A 53 8.03 -7.27 -1.34
C ALA A 53 8.14 -5.75 -1.57
N VAL A 54 8.24 -4.96 -0.49
CA VAL A 54 8.48 -3.51 -0.58
C VAL A 54 9.78 -3.20 -1.30
N ARG A 55 10.86 -3.91 -0.96
CA ARG A 55 12.15 -3.73 -1.63
C ARG A 55 12.07 -4.09 -3.12
N SER A 56 11.36 -5.16 -3.46
CA SER A 56 11.14 -5.58 -4.84
C SER A 56 10.44 -4.47 -5.62
N GLU A 57 9.30 -3.96 -5.13
CA GLU A 57 8.56 -2.87 -5.80
C GLU A 57 9.39 -1.58 -5.96
N LEU A 58 10.21 -1.25 -4.97
CA LEU A 58 11.09 -0.08 -5.06
C LEU A 58 12.24 -0.27 -6.05
N SER A 59 12.68 -1.51 -6.29
CA SER A 59 13.82 -1.81 -7.19
C SER A 59 13.42 -2.20 -8.61
N SER A 60 12.16 -2.63 -8.83
CA SER A 60 11.57 -2.77 -10.17
C SER A 60 11.29 -1.43 -10.86
N GLY A 61 11.35 -0.32 -10.13
CA GLY A 61 11.51 1.01 -10.70
C GLY A 61 10.26 1.56 -11.40
N GLY A 62 9.18 1.79 -10.66
CA GLY A 62 8.02 2.54 -11.16
C GLY A 62 7.29 1.87 -12.34
N PRO A 63 6.22 2.49 -12.86
CA PRO A 63 5.39 1.86 -13.88
C PRO A 63 6.22 1.54 -15.13
N PRO A 64 5.98 0.39 -15.79
CA PRO A 64 6.65 0.06 -17.04
C PRO A 64 6.43 1.18 -18.07
N PRO A 65 7.39 1.43 -19.00
CA PRO A 65 7.17 2.40 -20.07
C PRO A 65 5.88 2.06 -20.80
N GLU A 66 5.03 3.06 -21.02
CA GLU A 66 3.73 2.94 -21.68
C GLU A 66 3.90 2.21 -23.01
N ASP A 67 3.54 0.93 -23.04
CA ASP A 67 3.35 0.22 -24.30
C ASP A 67 1.97 0.64 -24.81
N GLU A 68 1.95 1.38 -25.92
CA GLU A 68 0.75 1.84 -26.63
C GLU A 68 -0.08 0.63 -27.11
N GLY A 69 -0.75 -0.09 -26.20
CA GLY A 69 -1.45 -1.30 -26.63
C GLY A 69 -2.05 -2.25 -25.61
N SER A 70 -2.03 -2.01 -24.29
CA SER A 70 -2.67 -2.96 -23.36
C SER A 70 -3.44 -2.36 -22.19
N PRO A 71 -4.51 -3.05 -21.75
CA PRO A 71 -5.76 -2.37 -21.38
C PRO A 71 -5.77 -1.86 -19.95
N ARG A 72 -6.23 -0.61 -19.81
CA ARG A 72 -6.67 -0.01 -18.55
C ARG A 72 -7.65 -0.96 -17.86
N TRP A 73 -7.28 -1.44 -16.68
CA TRP A 73 -8.16 -2.16 -15.77
C TRP A 73 -9.50 -1.42 -15.66
N ARG A 74 -10.57 -2.06 -16.13
CA ARG A 74 -11.95 -1.58 -15.98
C ARG A 74 -12.37 -1.89 -14.55
N THR A 75 -12.72 -0.86 -13.80
CA THR A 75 -13.66 -0.99 -12.69
C THR A 75 -15.06 -1.24 -13.27
N SER A 76 -15.73 -2.30 -12.80
CA SER A 76 -17.19 -2.41 -12.92
C SER A 76 -17.87 -1.44 -11.96
#